data_AF-A0A3C1XEA3-F1
#
_entry.id   AF-A0A3C1XEA3-F1
#
_cell.length_a   1.000
_cell.length_b   1.000
_cell.length_c   1.000
_cell.angle_alpha   90.00
_cell.angle_beta   90.00
_cell.angle_gamma   90.00
#
_symmetry.space_group_name_H-M   'P 1'
#
loop_
_entity.id
_entity.type
_entity.pdbx_description
1 polymer ?
#
loop_
_entity_poly.entity_id
_entity_poly.type
_entity_poly.pdbx_seq_one_letter_code
_entity_poly.pdbx_strand_id
1 'polypeptide(L)' 'MDTLSIGIIIVLLVYTAIGVLDQISIQIGPYTPLFAAAFTGFVMGDLTTGLLVGATLQLMTLGVATYGGATVPDFLSGA' A
#
# COMPACT_ATOMS: atom_id res chain seq x y z
N MET A 1 -0.15 -19.78 -15.53
CA MET A 1 -0.98 -19.28 -14.41
C MET A 1 -0.70 -20.22 -13.24
N ASP A 2 0.55 -20.25 -12.79
CA ASP A 2 0.92 -21.11 -11.68
C ASP A 2 0.30 -20.52 -10.42
N THR A 3 -0.47 -21.37 -9.75
CA THR A 3 -1.26 -21.09 -8.55
C THR A 3 -0.55 -20.09 -7.65
N LEU A 4 -1.16 -18.91 -7.48
CA LEU A 4 -0.73 -17.92 -6.50
C LEU A 4 -0.47 -18.66 -5.19
N SER A 5 0.80 -18.73 -4.77
CA SER A 5 1.18 -19.53 -3.61
C SER A 5 0.44 -19.01 -2.39
N ILE A 6 -0.23 -19.88 -1.64
CA ILE A 6 -0.92 -19.53 -0.39
C ILE A 6 0.01 -18.72 0.54
N GLY A 7 1.32 -18.97 0.47
CA GLY A 7 2.33 -18.24 1.23
C GLY A 7 2.39 -16.74 0.88
N ILE A 8 2.29 -16.38 -0.40
CA ILE A 8 2.28 -14.97 -0.84
C ILE A 8 1.02 -14.27 -0.34
N ILE A 9 -0.13 -14.94 -0.40
CA ILE A 9 -1.42 -14.40 0.06
C ILE A 9 -1.37 -14.07 1.54
N ILE A 10 -0.85 -14.99 2.37
CA ILE A 10 -0.73 -14.79 3.81
C ILE A 10 0.23 -13.63 4.13
N VAL A 11 1.36 -13.54 3.44
CA VAL A 11 2.33 -12.45 3.63
C VAL A 11 1.73 -11.09 3.29
N LEU A 12 0.99 -10.99 2.17
CA LEU A 12 0.32 -9.75 1.78
C LEU A 12 -0.79 -9.36 2.76
N LEU A 13 -1.56 -10.33 3.27
CA LEU A 13 -2.62 -10.07 4.25
C LEU A 13 -2.06 -9.55 5.58
N VAL A 14 -0.97 -10.13 6.07
CA VAL A 14 -0.31 -9.65 7.29
C VAL A 14 0.25 -8.24 7.08
N TYR A 15 0.83 -7.97 5.91
CA TYR A 15 1.35 -6.65 5.56
C TYR A 15 0.25 -5.59 5.51
N THR A 16 -0.88 -5.85 4.85
CA THR A 16 -1.99 -4.90 4.79
C THR A 16 -2.63 -4.66 6.16
N ALA A 17 -2.75 -5.70 7.00
CA ALA A 17 -3.23 -5.55 8.38
C ALA A 17 -2.31 -4.62 9.20
N ILE A 18 -0.99 -4.76 9.06
CA ILE A 18 -0.03 -3.86 9.72
C ILE A 18 -0.12 -2.44 9.15
N GLY A 19 -0.29 -2.29 7.83
CA GLY A 19 -0.45 -1.00 7.17
C GLY A 19 -1.68 -0.23 7.65
N VAL A 20 -2.83 -0.92 7.82
CA VAL A 20 -4.07 -0.30 8.33
C VAL A 20 -3.92 0.10 9.80
N LEU A 21 -3.23 -0.71 10.60
CA LEU A 21 -2.92 -0.33 11.99
C LEU A 21 -1.97 0.88 12.06
N ASP A 22 -1.01 0.98 11.14
CA ASP A 22 -0.10 2.12 11.03
C ASP A 22 -0.84 3.41 10.61
N GLN A 23 -1.81 3.32 9.69
CA GLN A 23 -2.65 4.43 9.25
C GLN A 23 -3.39 5.11 10.42
N ILE A 24 -3.79 4.34 11.44
CA ILE A 24 -4.63 4.82 12.54
C ILE A 24 -3.81 5.19 13.79
N SER A 25 -2.73 4.45 14.08
CA SER A 25 -1.99 4.61 15.36
C SER A 25 -0.61 5.22 15.22
N ILE A 26 0.26 4.62 14.42
CA ILE A 26 1.72 4.75 14.59
C ILE A 26 2.36 5.67 13.54
N GLN A 27 1.76 5.80 12.35
CA GLN A 27 2.21 6.68 11.26
C GLN A 27 3.74 6.64 11.03
N ILE A 28 4.34 5.45 11.03
CA ILE A 28 5.78 5.27 10.72
C ILE A 28 6.05 5.39 9.20
N GLY A 29 5.00 5.53 8.38
CA GLY A 29 5.10 5.64 6.93
C GLY A 29 4.87 4.38 6.08
N PRO A 30 4.73 3.14 6.60
CA PRO A 30 4.35 1.99 5.76
C PRO A 30 2.92 2.08 5.23
N TYR A 31 2.07 2.95 5.78
CA TYR A 31 0.78 3.30 5.18
C TYR A 31 0.89 3.95 3.79
N THR A 32 2.03 4.55 3.44
CA THR A 32 2.15 5.25 2.15
C THR A 32 2.06 4.26 0.97
N PRO A 33 1.28 4.59 -0.07
CA PRO A 33 1.05 3.68 -1.20
C PRO A 33 2.34 3.32 -1.96
N LEU A 34 3.37 4.17 -1.91
CA LEU A 34 4.69 3.87 -2.46
C LEU A 34 5.36 2.68 -1.76
N PHE A 35 5.35 2.67 -0.43
CA PHE A 35 5.96 1.58 0.34
C PHE A 35 5.12 0.31 0.27
N ALA A 36 3.79 0.45 0.26
CA ALA A 36 2.87 -0.67 0.07
C ALA A 36 3.09 -1.38 -1.27
N ALA A 37 3.10 -0.63 -2.37
CA ALA A 37 3.29 -1.19 -3.70
C ALA A 37 4.73 -1.68 -3.96
N ALA A 38 5.73 -1.09 -3.31
CA ALA A 38 7.10 -1.59 -3.35
C ALA A 38 7.22 -2.96 -2.67
N PHE A 39 6.58 -3.14 -1.50
CA PHE A 39 6.57 -4.42 -0.80
C PHE A 39 5.77 -5.48 -1.57
N THR A 40 4.59 -5.13 -2.10
CA THR A 40 3.77 -6.06 -2.88
C THR A 40 4.47 -6.47 -4.18
N GLY A 41 5.09 -5.54 -4.90
CA GLY A 41 5.89 -5.80 -6.10
C GLY A 41 7.12 -6.67 -5.82
N PHE A 42 7.79 -6.46 -4.69
CA PHE A 42 8.91 -7.32 -4.25
C PHE A 42 8.45 -8.76 -4.01
N VAL A 43 7.33 -8.96 -3.31
CA VAL A 43 6.78 -10.29 -3.03
C VAL A 43 6.27 -10.98 -4.31
N MET A 44 5.76 -10.20 -5.28
CA MET A 44 5.29 -10.69 -6.57
C MET A 44 6.43 -10.97 -7.58
N GLY A 45 7.66 -10.54 -7.28
CA GLY A 45 8.84 -10.74 -8.15
C GLY A 45 8.99 -9.69 -9.27
N ASP A 46 8.12 -8.68 -9.33
CA ASP A 46 8.23 -7.55 -10.24
C ASP A 46 8.16 -6.22 -9.48
N LEU A 47 9.32 -5.82 -8.96
CA LEU A 47 9.48 -4.59 -8.21
C LEU A 47 9.28 -3.34 -9.08
N THR A 48 9.65 -3.40 -10.36
CA THR A 48 9.53 -2.24 -11.27
C THR A 48 8.06 -1.89 -11.46
N THR A 49 7.23 -2.88 -11.73
CA THR A 49 5.78 -2.66 -11.89
C THR A 49 5.14 -2.19 -10.58
N GLY A 50 5.53 -2.78 -9.44
CA GLY A 50 5.05 -2.34 -8.12
C GLY A 50 5.42 -0.89 -7.79
N LEU A 51 6.66 -0.47 -8.04
CA LEU A 51 7.11 0.90 -7.83
C LEU A 51 6.40 1.90 -8.77
N LEU A 52 6.12 1.50 -10.01
CA LEU A 52 5.46 2.37 -10.98
C LEU A 52 3.99 2.63 -10.57
N VAL A 53 3.27 1.59 -10.13
CA VAL A 53 1.91 1.73 -9.56
C VAL A 53 1.94 2.53 -8.25
N GLY A 54 2.85 2.20 -7.33
CA GLY A 54 3.01 2.94 -6.07
C GLY A 54 3.34 4.42 -6.25
N ALA A 55 4.21 4.76 -7.20
CA ALA A 55 4.58 6.13 -7.50
C ALA A 55 3.40 6.93 -8.05
N THR A 56 2.59 6.33 -8.93
CA THR A 56 1.38 7.00 -9.46
C THR A 56 0.33 7.22 -8.37
N LEU A 57 0.11 6.25 -7.48
CA LEU A 57 -0.75 6.40 -6.29
C LEU A 57 -0.22 7.44 -5.32
N GLN A 58 1.09 7.47 -5.10
CA GLN A 58 1.72 8.50 -4.27
C GLN A 58 1.51 9.91 -4.84
N LEU A 59 1.64 10.09 -6.16
CA LEU A 59 1.35 11.37 -6.82
C LEU A 59 -0.13 11.75 -6.71
N MET A 60 -1.05 10.79 -6.75
CA MET A 60 -2.49 11.04 -6.52
C MET A 60 -2.81 11.47 -5.09
N THR A 61 -1.99 11.06 -4.10
CA THR A 61 -2.13 11.51 -2.71
C THR A 61 -1.63 12.94 -2.49
N LEU A 62 -0.70 13.41 -3.32
CA LEU A 62 -0.12 14.76 -3.22
C LEU A 62 -1.17 15.80 -3.64
N GLY A 63 -1.80 16.43 -2.65
CA GLY A 63 -2.87 17.42 -2.83
C GLY A 63 -4.19 17.01 -2.18
N VAL A 64 -4.30 15.79 -1.67
CA VAL A 64 -5.47 15.32 -0.93
C VAL A 64 -5.14 15.29 0.56
N ALA A 65 -5.53 16.34 1.26
CA ALA A 65 -5.36 16.47 2.71
C ALA A 65 -6.74 16.56 3.40
N THR A 66 -6.83 16.06 4.62
CA THR A 66 -8.07 16.15 5.42
C THR A 66 -8.28 17.60 5.83
N TYR A 67 -9.34 18.25 5.34
CA TYR A 67 -9.79 19.55 5.84
C TYR A 67 -11.16 19.40 6.50
N GLY A 68 -11.28 19.78 7.78
CA GLY A 68 -12.57 19.96 8.46
C GLY A 68 -13.48 18.72 8.53
N GLY A 69 -12.98 17.57 8.98
CA GLY A 69 -13.79 16.36 9.18
C GLY A 69 -14.05 15.53 7.92
N ALA A 70 -13.52 15.94 6.75
CA ALA A 70 -13.50 15.14 5.54
C ALA A 70 -12.39 14.07 5.60
N THR A 71 -12.74 12.81 5.35
CA THR A 71 -11.78 11.70 5.23
C THR A 71 -11.11 11.71 3.86
N VAL A 72 -9.78 11.70 3.86
CA VAL A 72 -8.94 11.51 2.66
C VAL A 72 -9.22 10.11 2.08
N PRO A 73 -9.16 9.94 0.74
CA PRO A 73 -9.27 8.63 0.11
C PRO A 73 -8.28 7.63 0.70
N ASP A 74 -8.72 6.39 0.90
CA ASP A 74 -7.84 5.33 1.40
C ASP A 74 -6.94 4.81 0.28
N PHE A 75 -5.72 5.34 0.24
CA PHE A 75 -4.73 4.99 -0.78
C PHE A 75 -3.97 3.70 -0.47
N LEU A 76 -4.03 3.21 0.77
CA LEU A 76 -3.38 1.95 1.16
C LEU A 76 -4.14 0.74 0.61
N SER A 77 -5.48 0.70 0.74
CA SER A 77 -6.25 -0.42 0.19
C SER A 77 -6.38 -0.38 -1.34
N GLY A 78 -6.04 0.74 -1.98
CA GLY A 78 -6.00 0.89 -3.43
C GLY A 78 -4.65 0.56 -4.07
N ALA A 79 -3.62 0.32 -3.25
CA ALA A 79 -2.26 -0.06 -3.67
C ALA A 79 -2.06 -1.58 -3.60
#